data_AF-A0A8H2WXI4-F1
#
_entry.id   AF-A0A8H2WXI4-F1
#
_cell.length_a   1.000
_cell.length_b   1.000
_cell.length_c   1.000
_cell.angle_alpha   90.00
_cell.angle_beta   90.00
_cell.angle_gamma   90.00
#
_symmetry.space_group_name_H-M   'P 1'
#
loop_
_entity.id
_entity.type
_entity.pdbx_description
1 polymer ?
#
loop_
_entity_poly.entity_id
_entity_poly.type
_entity_poly.pdbx_seq_one_letter_code
_entity_poly.pdbx_strand_id
1 'polypeptide(L)'
;MPLHNVTIDDASALIAYYNPNDIPWKDSPSNDTGLAQYWDSTYHSSNQTGAWSTFRFEGTAVYLFAATRWMHGSYDILMDNQLAYQGNGHTSTSIFNQLVFNVTNLTPGWHNLTLLNTDPGLYIEVDYIIWTTVMSAELTERSGTPIPYTLGNMTYDGSVWNDNNPGSSPYMVTGTSGATVNITFQGT
;
A
#
# COMPACT_ATOMS: atom_id res chain seq x y z
N MET A 1 5.76 -22.18 -15.48
CA MET A 1 5.46 -20.73 -15.65
C MET A 1 6.52 -19.95 -14.88
N PRO A 2 7.12 -18.91 -15.47
CA PRO A 2 8.11 -18.08 -14.77
C PRO A 2 7.52 -17.37 -13.54
N LEU A 3 8.41 -17.03 -12.62
CA LEU A 3 8.10 -16.23 -11.43
C LEU A 3 8.39 -14.76 -11.71
N HIS A 4 7.48 -13.88 -11.31
CA HIS A 4 7.61 -12.43 -11.50
C HIS A 4 7.35 -11.70 -10.19
N ASN A 5 8.20 -10.71 -9.88
CA ASN A 5 7.96 -9.80 -8.77
C ASN A 5 7.14 -8.61 -9.26
N VAL A 6 6.07 -8.31 -8.53
CA VAL A 6 5.25 -7.13 -8.75
C VAL A 6 5.33 -6.27 -7.49
N THR A 7 5.54 -4.96 -7.68
CA THR A 7 5.58 -3.97 -6.60
C THR A 7 4.31 -3.15 -6.65
N ILE A 8 3.68 -2.97 -5.50
CA ILE A 8 2.54 -2.05 -5.31
C ILE A 8 2.84 -1.11 -4.16
N ASP A 9 2.44 0.14 -4.35
CA ASP A 9 2.58 1.21 -3.38
C ASP A 9 1.47 1.18 -2.31
N ASP A 10 1.63 1.91 -1.21
CA ASP A 10 0.64 1.99 -0.12
C ASP A 10 -0.72 2.53 -0.58
N ALA A 11 -0.75 3.39 -1.60
CA ALA A 11 -1.99 3.89 -2.19
C ALA A 11 -2.72 2.89 -3.11
N SER A 12 -2.15 1.69 -3.31
CA SER A 12 -2.74 0.68 -4.20
C SER A 12 -4.11 0.21 -3.74
N ALA A 13 -5.09 0.23 -4.65
CA ALA A 13 -6.43 -0.30 -4.41
C ALA A 13 -6.48 -1.82 -4.16
N LEU A 14 -5.36 -2.53 -4.33
CA LEU A 14 -5.24 -3.94 -3.94
C LEU A 14 -5.03 -4.12 -2.43
N ILE A 15 -4.68 -3.05 -1.71
CA ILE A 15 -4.51 -3.06 -0.27
C ILE A 15 -5.77 -2.47 0.36
N ALA A 16 -6.43 -3.25 1.21
CA ALA A 16 -7.59 -2.79 1.95
C ALA A 16 -7.20 -2.45 3.39
N TYR A 17 -7.59 -1.27 3.84
CA TYR A 17 -7.28 -0.73 5.16
C TYR A 17 -8.55 -0.67 6.00
N TYR A 18 -8.48 -1.22 7.21
CA TYR A 18 -9.58 -1.35 8.14
C TYR A 18 -9.17 -0.85 9.52
N ASN A 19 -10.13 -0.40 10.29
CA ASN A 19 -9.90 0.07 11.64
C ASN A 19 -11.09 -0.28 12.56
N PRO A 20 -10.87 -0.33 13.87
CA PRO A 20 -11.95 -0.31 14.84
C PRO A 20 -12.47 1.12 15.04
N ASN A 21 -13.80 1.27 15.09
CA ASN A 21 -14.51 2.53 15.34
C ASN A 21 -14.49 3.57 14.19
N ASP A 22 -14.36 3.12 12.93
CA ASP A 22 -14.47 3.96 11.71
C ASP A 22 -13.54 5.19 11.61
N ILE A 23 -12.48 5.26 12.44
CA ILE A 23 -11.31 6.15 12.30
C ILE A 23 -10.38 5.64 11.18
N PRO A 24 -10.37 6.29 10.00
CA PRO A 24 -9.60 5.80 8.86
C PRO A 24 -8.10 5.82 9.13
N TRP A 25 -7.38 4.96 8.39
CA TRP A 25 -5.95 5.12 8.21
C TRP A 25 -5.64 6.45 7.52
N LYS A 26 -4.41 6.94 7.68
CA LYS A 26 -4.01 8.26 7.21
C LYS A 26 -2.88 8.14 6.21
N ASP A 27 -3.05 8.86 5.11
CA ASP A 27 -1.98 9.16 4.18
C ASP A 27 -0.89 9.98 4.87
N SER A 28 0.33 9.79 4.39
CA SER A 28 1.49 10.60 4.76
C SER A 28 1.20 12.10 4.64
N PRO A 29 1.56 12.92 5.65
CA PRO A 29 1.36 14.35 5.57
C PRO A 29 2.49 14.99 4.76
N SER A 30 2.16 16.00 3.96
CA SER A 30 3.12 16.68 3.07
C SER A 30 4.24 17.45 3.82
N ASN A 31 4.16 17.58 5.14
CA ASN A 31 5.16 18.23 5.98
C ASN A 31 6.08 17.26 6.71
N ASP A 32 5.99 15.94 6.46
CA ASP A 32 6.98 15.00 6.97
C ASP A 32 8.31 15.18 6.24
N THR A 33 9.36 15.54 6.99
CA THR A 33 10.70 15.76 6.44
C THR A 33 11.38 14.48 5.96
N GLY A 34 10.91 13.31 6.39
CA GLY A 34 11.41 12.00 5.95
C GLY A 34 10.71 11.47 4.70
N LEU A 35 9.70 12.18 4.18
CA LEU A 35 8.81 11.66 3.15
C LEU A 35 9.54 11.21 1.88
N ALA A 36 10.54 11.96 1.43
CA ALA A 36 11.34 11.64 0.25
C ALA A 36 12.18 10.34 0.36
N GLN A 37 12.21 9.71 1.54
CA GLN A 37 12.94 8.46 1.78
C GLN A 37 12.05 7.22 1.67
N TYR A 38 10.72 7.41 1.65
CA TYR A 38 9.75 6.36 1.38
C TYR A 38 9.71 5.99 -0.10
N TRP A 39 9.21 4.80 -0.41
CA TRP A 39 8.88 4.47 -1.78
C TRP A 39 7.78 5.41 -2.27
N ASP A 40 7.94 5.89 -3.49
CA ASP A 40 7.07 6.90 -4.10
C ASP A 40 6.75 8.16 -3.25
N SER A 41 7.58 8.43 -2.24
CA SER A 41 7.35 9.51 -1.27
C SER A 41 5.96 9.48 -0.61
N THR A 42 5.43 8.30 -0.32
CA THR A 42 4.16 8.10 0.39
C THR A 42 4.24 6.98 1.44
N TYR A 43 3.26 6.97 2.34
CA TYR A 43 2.99 5.87 3.25
C TYR A 43 1.56 5.98 3.76
N HIS A 44 0.99 4.84 4.18
CA HIS A 44 -0.34 4.78 4.79
C HIS A 44 -0.23 4.19 6.19
N SER A 45 -0.70 4.93 7.20
CA SER A 45 -0.44 4.60 8.61
C SER A 45 -1.67 4.66 9.52
N SER A 46 -1.62 3.95 10.64
CA SER A 46 -2.62 4.04 11.69
C SER A 46 -2.01 3.82 13.07
N ASN A 47 -2.48 4.60 14.04
CA ASN A 47 -2.17 4.44 15.47
C ASN A 47 -3.33 3.88 16.29
N GLN A 48 -4.36 3.36 15.62
CA GLN A 48 -5.51 2.74 16.28
C GLN A 48 -5.19 1.27 16.54
N THR A 49 -5.18 0.84 17.81
CA THR A 49 -5.05 -0.59 18.14
C THR A 49 -6.15 -1.38 17.48
N GLY A 50 -5.81 -2.52 16.89
CA GLY A 50 -6.74 -3.34 16.14
C GLY A 50 -6.99 -2.86 14.71
N ALA A 51 -6.39 -1.75 14.28
CA ALA A 51 -6.37 -1.40 12.86
C ALA A 51 -5.53 -2.41 12.09
N TRP A 52 -5.99 -2.77 10.89
CA TRP A 52 -5.31 -3.75 10.07
C TRP A 52 -5.38 -3.40 8.59
N SER A 53 -4.35 -3.78 7.85
CA SER A 53 -4.35 -3.78 6.39
C SER A 53 -4.33 -5.21 5.88
N THR A 54 -4.88 -5.45 4.71
CA THR A 54 -4.85 -6.75 4.06
C THR A 54 -4.55 -6.65 2.58
N PHE A 55 -3.77 -7.61 2.11
CA PHE A 55 -3.41 -7.75 0.72
C PHE A 55 -3.59 -9.21 0.30
N ARG A 56 -4.54 -9.43 -0.60
CA ARG A 56 -4.83 -10.74 -1.18
C ARG A 56 -4.13 -10.88 -2.52
N PHE A 57 -3.33 -11.92 -2.69
CA PHE A 57 -2.52 -12.13 -3.89
C PHE A 57 -2.51 -13.59 -4.33
N GLU A 58 -2.26 -13.82 -5.62
CA GLU A 58 -1.95 -15.14 -6.15
C GLU A 58 -0.46 -15.23 -6.43
N GLY A 59 0.24 -16.13 -5.75
CA GLY A 59 1.69 -16.19 -5.85
C GLY A 59 2.38 -17.18 -4.93
N THR A 60 3.70 -17.02 -4.82
CA THR A 60 4.61 -17.91 -4.09
C THR A 60 5.47 -17.18 -3.04
N ALA A 61 5.42 -15.85 -3.00
CA ALA A 61 6.11 -15.05 -1.98
C ALA A 61 5.46 -13.67 -1.81
N VAL A 62 5.65 -13.06 -0.64
CA VAL A 62 5.28 -11.67 -0.35
C VAL A 62 6.29 -11.05 0.61
N TYR A 63 6.53 -9.76 0.42
CA TYR A 63 7.49 -8.93 1.15
C TYR A 63 6.78 -7.62 1.50
N LEU A 64 6.69 -7.30 2.79
CA LEU A 64 6.10 -6.07 3.29
C LEU A 64 7.20 -5.12 3.72
N PHE A 65 7.15 -3.89 3.19
CA PHE A 65 8.07 -2.81 3.54
C PHE A 65 7.33 -1.68 4.24
N ALA A 66 8.02 -1.07 5.21
CA ALA A 66 7.57 0.07 6.00
C ALA A 66 8.79 0.85 6.50
N ALA A 67 8.60 2.03 7.09
CA ALA A 67 9.63 2.60 7.97
C ALA A 67 9.46 2.08 9.40
N THR A 68 10.59 2.08 10.12
CA THR A 68 10.61 1.94 11.57
C THR A 68 10.98 3.29 12.17
N ARG A 69 10.19 3.78 13.14
CA ARG A 69 10.32 5.15 13.66
C ARG A 69 9.96 5.20 15.16
N TRP A 70 10.28 6.31 15.80
CA TRP A 70 10.17 6.44 17.26
C TRP A 70 8.73 6.34 17.79
N MET A 71 7.72 6.68 16.98
CA MET A 71 6.30 6.53 17.34
C MET A 71 5.67 5.21 16.88
N HIS A 72 6.44 4.29 16.29
CA HIS A 72 5.89 3.03 15.81
C HIS A 72 5.91 1.99 16.93
N GLY A 73 4.97 1.05 16.86
CA GLY A 73 4.70 0.10 17.93
C GLY A 73 4.73 -1.36 17.48
N SER A 74 4.23 -2.21 18.37
CA SER A 74 4.09 -3.64 18.13
C SER A 74 3.02 -3.94 17.07
N TYR A 75 3.28 -4.96 16.26
CA TYR A 75 2.35 -5.44 15.24
C TYR A 75 2.41 -6.96 15.09
N ASP A 76 1.29 -7.54 14.69
CA ASP A 76 1.21 -8.94 14.29
C ASP A 76 1.06 -9.01 12.76
N ILE A 77 1.67 -10.04 12.17
CA ILE A 77 1.43 -10.43 10.78
C ILE A 77 0.69 -11.75 10.77
N LEU A 78 -0.43 -11.79 10.04
CA LEU A 78 -1.15 -13.02 9.75
C LEU A 78 -0.97 -13.38 8.28
N MET A 79 -0.63 -14.64 8.02
CA MET A 79 -0.69 -15.25 6.69
C MET A 79 -1.83 -16.25 6.68
N ASP A 80 -2.74 -16.10 5.72
CA ASP A 80 -3.90 -16.99 5.57
C ASP A 80 -4.70 -17.16 6.88
N ASN A 81 -4.88 -16.04 7.59
CA ASN A 81 -5.55 -15.93 8.88
C ASN A 81 -4.87 -16.69 10.05
N GLN A 82 -3.61 -17.08 9.89
CA GLN A 82 -2.78 -17.67 10.94
C GLN A 82 -1.67 -16.69 11.34
N LEU A 83 -1.40 -16.55 12.64
CA LEU A 83 -0.30 -15.73 13.13
C LEU A 83 1.03 -16.28 12.55
N ALA A 84 1.71 -15.45 11.78
CA ALA A 84 2.95 -15.79 11.08
C ALA A 84 4.17 -15.11 11.71
N TYR A 85 4.00 -13.89 12.22
CA TYR A 85 5.09 -13.12 12.81
C TYR A 85 4.57 -12.09 13.82
N GLN A 86 5.40 -11.75 14.80
CA GLN A 86 5.18 -10.65 15.73
C GLN A 86 6.41 -9.74 15.66
N GLY A 87 6.17 -8.47 15.39
CA GLY A 87 7.22 -7.48 15.19
C GLY A 87 6.98 -6.22 16.00
N ASN A 88 7.95 -5.31 15.92
CA ASN A 88 7.86 -4.00 16.53
C ASN A 88 8.54 -2.98 15.60
N GLY A 89 7.82 -1.93 15.24
CA GLY A 89 8.29 -0.89 14.32
C GLY A 89 9.11 0.20 15.00
N HIS A 90 9.37 0.12 16.30
CA HIS A 90 10.05 1.17 17.06
C HIS A 90 11.56 1.19 16.79
N THR A 91 12.06 2.36 16.42
CA THR A 91 13.49 2.67 16.40
C THR A 91 13.71 4.11 16.88
N SER A 92 14.83 4.35 17.59
CA SER A 92 15.16 5.69 18.10
C SER A 92 15.48 6.68 16.97
N THR A 93 15.98 6.19 15.85
CA THR A 93 16.23 6.94 14.61
C THR A 93 15.38 6.35 13.49
N SER A 94 14.72 7.20 12.70
CA SER A 94 13.89 6.72 11.58
C SER A 94 14.71 5.95 10.56
N ILE A 95 14.23 4.78 10.15
CA ILE A 95 14.83 3.94 9.11
C ILE A 95 13.75 3.60 8.10
N PHE A 96 13.98 3.91 6.82
CA PHE A 96 13.01 3.76 5.72
C PHE A 96 13.32 2.55 4.86
N ASN A 97 12.40 2.13 3.98
CA ASN A 97 12.53 0.95 3.12
C ASN A 97 12.90 -0.33 3.91
N GLN A 98 12.33 -0.51 5.11
CA GLN A 98 12.64 -1.66 5.95
C GLN A 98 11.77 -2.84 5.58
N LEU A 99 12.40 -3.98 5.30
CA LEU A 99 11.71 -5.26 5.17
C LEU A 99 11.22 -5.71 6.54
N VAL A 100 9.95 -5.45 6.85
CA VAL A 100 9.36 -5.76 8.15
C VAL A 100 8.79 -7.17 8.22
N PHE A 101 8.45 -7.76 7.07
CA PHE A 101 8.06 -9.16 6.98
C PHE A 101 8.30 -9.71 5.59
N ASN A 102 8.64 -11.00 5.49
CA ASN A 102 8.53 -11.74 4.24
C ASN A 102 8.15 -13.19 4.49
N VAL A 103 7.59 -13.80 3.46
CA VAL A 103 7.48 -15.26 3.34
C VAL A 103 7.71 -15.65 1.89
N THR A 104 8.43 -16.76 1.69
CA THR A 104 8.77 -17.31 0.37
C THR A 104 8.43 -18.79 0.33
N ASN A 105 8.50 -19.39 -0.87
CA ASN A 105 8.17 -20.81 -1.09
C ASN A 105 6.74 -21.18 -0.65
N LEU A 106 5.80 -20.24 -0.74
CA LEU A 106 4.39 -20.54 -0.60
C LEU A 106 3.95 -21.46 -1.76
N THR A 107 2.99 -22.33 -1.49
CA THR A 107 2.36 -23.14 -2.54
C THR A 107 1.70 -22.22 -3.56
N PRO A 108 1.91 -22.38 -4.88
CA PRO A 108 1.25 -21.54 -5.86
C PRO A 108 -0.27 -21.50 -5.65
N GLY A 109 -0.82 -20.31 -5.44
CA GLY A 109 -2.24 -20.12 -5.22
C GLY A 109 -2.56 -18.79 -4.54
N TRP A 110 -3.83 -18.65 -4.12
CA TRP A 110 -4.30 -17.48 -3.40
C TRP A 110 -3.86 -17.48 -1.94
N HIS A 111 -3.26 -16.37 -1.52
CA HIS A 111 -2.85 -16.09 -0.15
C HIS A 111 -3.37 -14.74 0.31
N ASN A 112 -3.41 -14.57 1.63
CA ASN A 112 -3.78 -13.32 2.26
C ASN A 112 -2.72 -12.89 3.29
N LEU A 113 -2.12 -11.73 3.07
CA LEU A 113 -1.28 -11.05 4.06
C LEU A 113 -2.17 -10.10 4.88
N THR A 114 -1.97 -10.07 6.19
CA THR A 114 -2.60 -9.10 7.09
C THR A 114 -1.55 -8.52 8.04
N LEU A 115 -1.49 -7.18 8.12
CA LEU A 115 -0.73 -6.45 9.14
C LEU A 115 -1.72 -5.92 10.17
N LEU A 116 -1.51 -6.20 11.46
CA LEU A 116 -2.41 -5.82 12.56
C LEU A 116 -1.67 -4.99 13.61
N ASN A 117 -2.21 -3.83 13.96
CA ASN A 117 -1.72 -3.00 15.06
C ASN A 117 -2.10 -3.63 16.40
N THR A 118 -1.11 -3.96 17.23
CA THR A 118 -1.33 -4.55 18.57
C THR A 118 -0.97 -3.60 19.71
N ASP A 119 -0.60 -2.36 19.41
CA ASP A 119 -0.03 -1.41 20.37
C ASP A 119 -0.88 -0.13 20.52
N PRO A 120 -1.43 0.14 21.72
CA PRO A 120 -2.19 1.36 22.01
C PRO A 120 -1.48 2.68 21.72
N GLY A 121 -1.96 3.37 20.69
CA GLY A 121 -1.57 4.74 20.36
C GLY A 121 -0.25 4.86 19.60
N LEU A 122 0.43 3.74 19.33
CA LEU A 122 1.63 3.70 18.49
C LEU A 122 1.27 3.30 17.06
N TYR A 123 2.05 3.83 16.11
CA TYR A 123 1.79 3.66 14.69
C TYR A 123 2.28 2.32 14.15
N ILE A 124 1.55 1.83 13.17
CA ILE A 124 2.03 0.90 12.14
C ILE A 124 1.80 1.56 10.79
N GLU A 125 2.52 1.13 9.77
CA GLU A 125 2.35 1.67 8.42
C GLU A 125 2.68 0.62 7.35
N VAL A 126 2.22 0.91 6.14
CA VAL A 126 2.65 0.28 4.89
C VAL A 126 3.32 1.36 4.05
N ASP A 127 4.51 1.05 3.54
CA ASP A 127 5.22 1.84 2.52
C ASP A 127 4.96 1.21 1.15
N TYR A 128 5.39 -0.04 0.96
CA TYR A 128 5.06 -0.79 -0.26
C TYR A 128 5.08 -2.31 -0.02
N ILE A 129 4.49 -3.06 -0.95
CA ILE A 129 4.49 -4.51 -0.96
C ILE A 129 5.09 -5.02 -2.27
N ILE A 130 5.95 -6.02 -2.17
CA ILE A 130 6.36 -6.84 -3.31
C ILE A 130 5.73 -8.22 -3.16
N TRP A 131 5.16 -8.79 -4.21
CA TRP A 131 4.83 -10.22 -4.23
C TRP A 131 5.36 -10.90 -5.47
N THR A 132 5.67 -12.19 -5.32
CA THR A 132 6.08 -13.05 -6.44
C THR A 132 4.87 -13.83 -6.92
N THR A 133 4.45 -13.58 -8.16
CA THR A 133 3.34 -14.29 -8.81
C THR A 133 3.84 -15.28 -9.85
N VAL A 134 2.97 -16.21 -10.23
CA VAL A 134 3.20 -17.17 -11.30
C VAL A 134 2.42 -16.71 -12.53
N MET A 135 3.11 -16.12 -13.51
CA MET A 135 2.49 -15.71 -14.79
C MET A 135 3.12 -16.44 -15.96
N SER A 136 2.39 -16.55 -17.07
CA SER A 136 2.97 -17.01 -18.34
C SER A 136 4.00 -16.00 -18.82
N ALA A 137 5.08 -16.48 -19.46
CA ALA A 137 6.09 -15.62 -20.07
C ALA A 137 5.48 -14.64 -21.09
N GLU A 138 4.36 -15.03 -21.73
CA GLU A 138 3.62 -14.21 -22.69
C GLU A 138 2.74 -13.13 -22.03
N LEU A 139 2.43 -13.27 -20.75
CA LEU A 139 1.70 -12.29 -19.94
C LEU A 139 2.62 -11.48 -19.02
N THR A 140 3.94 -11.74 -19.05
CA THR A 140 4.93 -10.85 -18.43
C THR A 140 4.68 -9.47 -18.99
N GLU A 141 4.25 -8.53 -18.14
CA GLU A 141 4.16 -7.15 -18.55
C GLU A 141 5.47 -6.75 -19.22
N ARG A 142 5.43 -6.45 -20.53
CA ARG A 142 6.35 -5.44 -21.04
C ARG A 142 5.95 -4.20 -20.26
N SER A 143 6.64 -3.94 -19.14
CA SER A 143 6.46 -2.78 -18.26
C SER A 143 5.65 -1.73 -18.99
N GLY A 144 4.34 -1.71 -18.71
CA GLY A 144 3.47 -0.71 -19.28
C GLY A 144 4.11 0.61 -18.89
N THR A 145 4.33 1.49 -19.86
CA THR A 145 4.80 2.83 -19.52
C THR A 145 3.74 3.39 -18.58
N PRO A 146 4.08 3.77 -17.33
CA PRO A 146 3.11 4.43 -16.46
C PRO A 146 2.48 5.53 -17.31
N ILE A 147 1.15 5.53 -17.46
CA ILE A 147 0.49 6.64 -18.13
C ILE A 147 0.70 7.81 -17.16
N PRO A 148 1.61 8.76 -17.45
CA PRO A 148 1.80 9.88 -16.54
C PRO A 148 0.46 10.59 -16.43
N TYR A 149 0.19 11.21 -15.29
CA TYR A 149 -0.94 12.12 -15.18
C TYR A 149 -0.87 13.07 -16.38
N THR A 150 -1.81 12.93 -17.30
CA THR A 150 -1.89 13.74 -18.50
C THR A 150 -3.32 14.23 -18.52
N LEU A 151 -3.47 15.54 -18.32
CA LEU A 151 -4.76 16.21 -18.34
C LEU A 151 -5.50 15.80 -19.63
N GLY A 152 -6.57 14.99 -19.52
CA GLY A 152 -7.34 14.49 -20.67
C GLY A 152 -7.53 12.96 -20.77
N ASN A 153 -6.70 12.13 -20.13
CA ASN A 153 -6.90 10.66 -20.13
C ASN A 153 -7.98 10.20 -19.12
N MET A 154 -8.26 11.07 -18.15
CA MET A 154 -9.41 11.01 -17.27
C MET A 154 -10.21 12.29 -17.49
N THR A 155 -11.51 12.18 -17.69
CA THR A 155 -12.40 13.35 -17.80
C THR A 155 -13.28 13.43 -16.56
N TYR A 156 -13.29 14.60 -15.94
CA TYR A 156 -14.01 14.92 -14.71
C TYR A 156 -14.43 16.39 -14.71
N ASP A 157 -15.41 16.75 -13.88
CA ASP A 157 -15.84 18.13 -13.70
C ASP A 157 -14.91 18.86 -12.70
N GLY A 158 -13.97 19.65 -13.21
CA GLY A 158 -13.01 20.41 -12.40
C GLY A 158 -13.63 21.49 -11.51
N SER A 159 -14.95 21.72 -11.55
CA SER A 159 -15.64 22.61 -10.60
C SER A 159 -16.02 21.92 -9.28
N VAL A 160 -16.07 20.59 -9.27
CA VAL A 160 -16.44 19.79 -8.09
C VAL A 160 -15.34 18.85 -7.61
N TRP A 161 -14.31 18.63 -8.43
CA TRP A 161 -13.13 17.85 -8.10
C TRP A 161 -11.95 18.78 -7.79
N ASN A 162 -11.24 18.47 -6.70
CA ASN A 162 -9.99 19.14 -6.35
C ASN A 162 -8.84 18.17 -6.49
N ASP A 163 -7.81 18.60 -7.21
CA ASP A 163 -6.56 17.86 -7.38
C ASP A 163 -5.64 18.24 -6.21
N ASN A 164 -5.11 17.23 -5.51
CA ASN A 164 -3.96 17.45 -4.65
C ASN A 164 -2.75 16.79 -5.32
N ASN A 165 -1.74 17.60 -5.62
CA ASN A 165 -0.50 17.15 -6.26
C ASN A 165 0.73 17.13 -5.31
N PRO A 166 0.64 16.74 -4.02
CA PRO A 166 1.81 16.57 -3.19
C PRO A 166 2.39 15.18 -3.44
N GLY A 167 3.58 15.11 -4.03
CA GLY A 167 4.27 13.84 -4.29
C GLY A 167 3.86 13.15 -5.60
N SER A 168 4.11 11.84 -5.70
CA SER A 168 3.85 11.02 -6.90
C SER A 168 2.58 10.17 -6.85
N SER A 169 1.83 10.25 -5.75
CA SER A 169 0.47 9.68 -5.62
C SER A 169 -0.59 10.79 -5.67
N PRO A 170 -0.78 11.46 -6.82
CA PRO A 170 -1.81 12.47 -6.96
C PRO A 170 -3.17 11.84 -6.74
N TYR A 171 -3.98 12.47 -5.90
CA TYR A 171 -5.36 12.05 -5.69
C TYR A 171 -6.33 13.14 -6.09
N MET A 172 -7.50 12.66 -6.50
CA MET A 172 -8.66 13.42 -6.91
C MET A 172 -9.74 13.23 -5.86
N VAL A 173 -10.23 14.32 -5.26
CA VAL A 173 -11.29 14.23 -4.23
C VAL A 173 -12.45 15.17 -4.53
N THR A 174 -13.66 14.72 -4.20
CA THR A 174 -14.88 15.51 -4.25
C THR A 174 -15.76 15.21 -3.04
N GLY A 175 -16.37 16.26 -2.47
CA GLY A 175 -17.41 16.13 -1.45
C GLY A 175 -18.83 16.18 -2.06
N THR A 176 -18.95 16.34 -3.37
CA THR A 176 -20.22 16.56 -4.04
C THR A 176 -20.90 15.23 -4.33
N SER A 177 -22.10 15.04 -3.77
CA SER A 177 -22.91 13.84 -4.05
C SER A 177 -23.25 13.76 -5.54
N GLY A 178 -22.98 12.60 -6.15
CA GLY A 178 -23.25 12.34 -7.57
C GLY A 178 -22.14 12.76 -8.53
N ALA A 179 -20.99 13.21 -8.03
CA ALA A 179 -19.83 13.44 -8.88
C ALA A 179 -19.32 12.13 -9.53
N THR A 180 -18.89 12.21 -10.78
CA THR A 180 -18.44 11.05 -11.59
C THR A 180 -17.06 11.29 -12.20
N VAL A 181 -16.31 10.21 -12.41
CA VAL A 181 -15.06 10.19 -13.19
C VAL A 181 -15.20 9.17 -14.33
N ASN A 182 -14.75 9.53 -15.53
CA ASN A 182 -14.71 8.61 -16.68
C ASN A 182 -13.26 8.34 -17.07
N ILE A 183 -12.91 7.05 -17.16
CA ILE A 183 -11.59 6.55 -17.55
C ILE A 183 -11.76 5.73 -18.83
N THR A 184 -10.95 6.02 -19.86
CA THR A 184 -10.92 5.23 -21.10
C THR A 184 -9.61 4.47 -21.18
N PHE A 185 -9.67 3.14 -21.27
CA PHE A 185 -8.50 2.30 -21.53
C PHE A 185 -8.57 1.72 -22.95
N GLN A 186 -7.43 1.67 -23.63
CA GLN A 186 -7.26 0.99 -24.92
C GLN A 186 -6.23 -0.12 -24.70
N GLY A 187 -6.72 -1.35 -24.53
CA GLY A 187 -5.84 -2.54 -24.52
C GLY A 187 -5.44 -2.89 -25.95
N THR A 188 -4.19 -3.32 -26.14
CA THR A 188 -3.74 -3.97 -27.39
C THR A 188 -4.03 -5.45 -27.37
#